data_AF-A0A936K016-F1
#
_entry.id   AF-A0A936K016-F1
#
_cell.length_a   1.000
_cell.length_b   1.000
_cell.length_c   1.000
_cell.angle_alpha   90.00
_cell.angle_beta   90.00
_cell.angle_gamma   90.00
#
_symmetry.space_group_name_H-M   'P 1'
#
loop_
_entity.id
_entity.type
_entity.pdbx_description
1 polymer ?
#
loop_
_entity_poly.entity_id
_entity_poly.type
_entity_poly.pdbx_seq_one_letter_code
_entity_poly.pdbx_strand_id
1 'polypeptide(L)'
;MTEKLSIQQLVDLAETDGSLLGVSQVITELYKENDDKALDLCIRLAMSDYGGITFKSEFQNIGVVGTLHWGLNGIKKLGEAAVRVDSYRAISNVTRFLSYISSKSLQELPFINTKLPSINLLDLSNEKYKTNEWTKAAKEALIDVVKSVETKEKFPMGITNNLGFAINENAQEHVFAALIARWFNFSSNGLRDFSDLVNSIGKAEIDYQNF
;
A
#
# COMPACT_ATOMS: atom_id res chain seq x y z
N MET A 1 29.99 -26.70 -6.21
CA MET A 1 28.98 -26.02 -7.04
C MET A 1 27.86 -25.61 -6.12
N THR A 2 27.65 -24.32 -5.91
CA THR A 2 26.50 -23.83 -5.14
C THR A 2 25.29 -23.92 -6.06
N GLU A 3 24.29 -24.71 -5.68
CA GLU A 3 23.05 -24.85 -6.45
C GLU A 3 22.38 -23.48 -6.55
N LYS A 4 22.05 -23.03 -7.76
CA LYS A 4 21.38 -21.74 -7.96
C LYS A 4 19.94 -21.91 -7.51
N LEU A 5 19.57 -21.21 -6.44
CA LEU A 5 18.19 -21.20 -5.93
C LEU A 5 17.22 -20.71 -7.00
N SER A 6 16.03 -21.30 -7.03
CA SER A 6 14.89 -20.81 -7.82
C SER A 6 14.40 -19.47 -7.29
N ILE A 7 13.70 -18.70 -8.14
CA ILE A 7 13.15 -17.40 -7.73
C ILE A 7 12.15 -17.52 -6.57
N GLN A 8 11.40 -18.63 -6.51
CA GLN A 8 10.50 -18.93 -5.40
C GLN A 8 11.28 -19.11 -4.09
N GLN A 9 12.37 -19.89 -4.12
CA GLN A 9 13.21 -20.11 -2.94
C GLN A 9 13.89 -18.81 -2.49
N LEU A 10 14.24 -17.92 -3.42
CA LEU A 10 14.77 -16.59 -3.08
C LEU A 10 13.72 -15.71 -2.37
N VAL A 11 12.47 -15.75 -2.83
CA VAL A 11 11.35 -15.06 -2.17
C VAL A 11 11.10 -15.64 -0.77
N ASP A 12 11.04 -16.96 -0.65
CA ASP A 12 10.81 -17.62 0.64
C ASP A 12 11.92 -17.26 1.65
N LEU A 13 13.19 -17.25 1.21
CA LEU A 13 14.33 -16.85 2.05
C LEU A 13 14.28 -15.36 2.42
N ALA A 14 13.86 -14.50 1.50
CA ALA A 14 13.73 -13.07 1.75
C ALA A 14 12.66 -12.76 2.81
N GLU A 15 11.61 -13.59 2.93
CA GLU A 15 10.57 -13.44 3.95
C GLU A 15 11.01 -13.89 5.34
N THR A 16 11.94 -14.85 5.47
CA THR A 16 12.35 -15.37 6.77
C THR A 16 13.58 -14.66 7.34
N ASP A 17 14.59 -14.41 6.49
CA ASP A 17 15.92 -13.97 6.92
C ASP A 17 16.50 -12.86 6.02
N GLY A 18 15.62 -12.20 5.25
CA GLY A 18 16.02 -11.16 4.30
C GLY A 18 16.60 -9.91 4.98
N SER A 19 17.46 -9.22 4.23
CA SER A 19 17.84 -7.83 4.50
C SER A 19 17.16 -6.91 3.50
N LEU A 20 17.09 -5.61 3.78
CA LEU A 20 16.51 -4.62 2.86
C LEU A 20 17.15 -4.67 1.46
N LEU A 21 18.49 -4.80 1.41
CA LEU A 21 19.24 -4.97 0.16
C LEU A 21 18.91 -6.32 -0.50
N GLY A 22 18.80 -7.39 0.28
CA GLY A 22 18.42 -8.71 -0.23
C GLY A 22 17.04 -8.71 -0.87
N VAL A 23 16.03 -8.11 -0.22
CA VAL A 23 14.68 -7.96 -0.78
C VAL A 23 14.73 -7.15 -2.08
N SER A 24 15.47 -6.04 -2.10
CA SER A 24 15.63 -5.24 -3.31
C SER A 24 16.26 -6.04 -4.47
N GLN A 25 17.27 -6.87 -4.18
CA GLN A 25 17.89 -7.75 -5.17
C GLN A 25 16.91 -8.81 -5.70
N VAL A 26 16.13 -9.45 -4.82
CA VAL A 26 15.11 -10.41 -5.23
C VAL A 26 14.07 -9.75 -6.15
N ILE A 27 13.63 -8.54 -5.82
CA ILE A 27 12.71 -7.77 -6.68
C ILE A 27 13.34 -7.44 -8.03
N THR A 28 14.64 -7.10 -8.07
CA THR A 28 15.36 -6.91 -9.33
C THR A 28 15.41 -8.20 -10.17
N GLU A 29 15.55 -9.38 -9.57
CA GLU A 29 15.44 -10.64 -10.30
C GLU A 29 14.01 -10.88 -10.82
N LEU A 30 12.97 -10.56 -10.03
CA LEU A 30 11.58 -10.65 -10.46
C LEU A 30 11.29 -9.76 -11.69
N TYR A 31 11.91 -8.57 -11.78
CA TYR A 31 11.80 -7.71 -12.97
C TYR A 31 12.36 -8.35 -14.24
N LYS A 32 13.30 -9.28 -14.14
CA LYS A 32 13.88 -9.95 -15.33
C LYS A 32 12.92 -10.98 -15.91
N GLU A 33 12.14 -11.64 -15.06
CA GLU A 33 11.12 -12.59 -15.49
C GLU A 33 9.93 -11.86 -16.14
N ASN A 34 9.54 -10.70 -15.60
CA ASN A 34 8.52 -9.79 -16.16
C ASN A 34 7.21 -10.49 -16.60
N ASP A 35 6.76 -11.48 -15.82
CA ASP A 35 5.51 -12.18 -16.04
C ASP A 35 4.54 -12.01 -14.85
N ASP A 36 3.32 -12.52 -14.99
CA ASP A 36 2.30 -12.43 -13.94
C ASP A 36 2.70 -13.18 -12.67
N LYS A 37 3.48 -14.26 -12.76
CA LYS A 37 3.93 -15.01 -11.59
C LYS A 37 4.94 -14.20 -10.79
N ALA A 38 5.85 -13.51 -11.48
CA ALA A 38 6.82 -12.63 -10.86
C ALA A 38 6.16 -11.44 -10.18
N LEU A 39 5.10 -10.88 -10.78
CA LEU A 39 4.26 -9.87 -10.13
C LEU A 39 3.59 -10.42 -8.87
N ASP A 40 2.99 -11.62 -8.93
CA ASP A 40 2.33 -12.23 -7.78
C ASP A 40 3.33 -12.48 -6.62
N LEU A 41 4.59 -12.84 -6.94
CA LEU A 41 5.67 -12.96 -5.96
C LEU A 41 6.12 -11.61 -5.38
N CYS A 42 6.19 -10.56 -6.21
CA CYS A 42 6.49 -9.21 -5.75
C CYS A 42 5.40 -8.70 -4.79
N ILE A 43 4.13 -8.97 -5.12
CA ILE A 43 2.98 -8.66 -4.25
C ILE A 43 3.05 -9.46 -2.95
N ARG A 44 3.46 -10.74 -2.99
CA ARG A 44 3.68 -11.52 -1.77
C ARG A 44 4.68 -10.84 -0.84
N LEU A 45 5.82 -10.37 -1.37
CA LEU A 45 6.80 -9.59 -0.60
C LEU A 45 6.19 -8.28 -0.06
N ALA A 46 5.35 -7.60 -0.83
CA ALA A 46 4.66 -6.39 -0.38
C ALA A 46 3.71 -6.65 0.81
N MET A 47 3.07 -7.82 0.86
CA MET A 47 2.10 -8.19 1.89
C MET A 47 2.72 -8.96 3.08
N SER A 48 3.98 -9.38 2.98
CA SER A 48 4.62 -10.27 3.94
C SER A 48 4.87 -9.63 5.31
N ASP A 49 4.80 -10.42 6.37
CA ASP A 49 5.13 -10.02 7.74
C ASP A 49 6.61 -10.23 8.12
N TYR A 50 7.43 -10.70 7.18
CA TYR A 50 8.88 -10.87 7.29
C TYR A 50 9.34 -11.52 8.59
N GLY A 51 8.77 -12.68 8.95
CA GLY A 51 9.22 -13.50 10.08
C GLY A 51 9.19 -12.83 11.47
N GLY A 52 8.59 -11.65 11.63
CA GLY A 52 8.64 -10.91 12.90
C GLY A 52 9.80 -9.90 13.02
N ILE A 53 10.59 -9.69 11.97
CA ILE A 53 11.75 -8.79 11.95
C ILE A 53 11.34 -7.32 12.29
N THR A 54 12.19 -6.60 13.02
CA THR A 54 12.10 -5.14 13.21
C THR A 54 12.30 -4.43 11.86
N PHE A 55 11.57 -3.36 11.53
CA PHE A 55 11.59 -2.66 10.20
C PHE A 55 10.76 -3.29 9.07
N LYS A 56 9.66 -4.01 9.38
CA LYS A 56 8.77 -4.62 8.36
C LYS A 56 8.26 -3.63 7.31
N SER A 57 7.96 -2.41 7.73
CA SER A 57 7.40 -1.36 6.88
C SER A 57 8.31 -1.04 5.70
N GLU A 58 9.62 -1.00 5.91
CA GLU A 58 10.61 -0.67 4.90
C GLU A 58 10.68 -1.76 3.83
N PHE A 59 10.57 -3.02 4.24
CA PHE A 59 10.61 -4.18 3.34
C PHE A 59 9.33 -4.24 2.50
N GLN A 60 8.17 -4.10 3.17
CA GLN A 60 6.87 -4.00 2.49
C GLN A 60 6.83 -2.83 1.51
N ASN A 61 7.37 -1.66 1.88
CA ASN A 61 7.41 -0.48 1.02
C ASN A 61 8.18 -0.74 -0.29
N ILE A 62 9.30 -1.46 -0.26
CA ILE A 62 10.04 -1.80 -1.49
C ILE A 62 9.23 -2.75 -2.36
N GLY A 63 8.55 -3.75 -1.76
CA GLY A 63 7.66 -4.65 -2.49
C GLY A 63 6.52 -3.89 -3.16
N VAL A 64 5.87 -2.99 -2.42
CA VAL A 64 4.79 -2.11 -2.91
C VAL A 64 5.27 -1.23 -4.06
N VAL A 65 6.40 -0.54 -3.92
CA VAL A 65 6.95 0.29 -5.00
C VAL A 65 7.38 -0.57 -6.18
N GLY A 66 7.85 -1.80 -5.92
CA GLY A 66 8.29 -2.74 -6.93
C GLY A 66 7.19 -3.11 -7.94
N THR A 67 5.92 -3.11 -7.53
CA THR A 67 4.81 -3.45 -8.41
C THR A 67 4.66 -2.47 -9.58
N LEU A 68 5.23 -1.26 -9.51
CA LEU A 68 5.21 -0.28 -10.59
C LEU A 68 5.91 -0.78 -11.87
N HIS A 69 6.80 -1.76 -11.77
CA HIS A 69 7.46 -2.36 -12.93
C HIS A 69 6.44 -2.92 -13.93
N TRP A 70 5.34 -3.50 -13.44
CA TRP A 70 4.27 -4.09 -14.24
C TRP A 70 3.17 -3.08 -14.63
N GLY A 71 3.44 -1.79 -14.52
CA GLY A 71 2.51 -0.75 -14.95
C GLY A 71 1.22 -0.71 -14.12
N LEU A 72 0.11 -0.38 -14.78
CA LEU A 72 -1.21 -0.28 -14.16
C LEU A 72 -1.72 -1.63 -13.63
N ASN A 73 -1.32 -2.73 -14.25
CA ASN A 73 -1.68 -4.07 -13.77
C ASN A 73 -1.10 -4.32 -12.37
N GLY A 74 0.12 -3.84 -12.12
CA GLY A 74 0.75 -3.88 -10.80
C GLY A 74 -0.05 -3.12 -9.74
N ILE A 75 -0.53 -1.92 -10.07
CA ILE A 75 -1.39 -1.11 -9.18
C ILE A 75 -2.69 -1.84 -8.86
N LYS A 76 -3.36 -2.37 -9.88
CA LYS A 76 -4.63 -3.08 -9.73
C LYS A 76 -4.49 -4.32 -8.84
N LYS A 77 -3.56 -5.22 -9.16
CA LYS A 77 -3.35 -6.46 -8.40
C LYS A 77 -2.87 -6.18 -6.97
N LEU A 78 -2.11 -5.10 -6.75
CA LEU A 78 -1.71 -4.68 -5.41
C LEU A 78 -2.92 -4.30 -4.55
N GLY A 79 -3.85 -3.52 -5.09
CA GLY A 79 -5.10 -3.17 -4.41
C GLY A 79 -5.94 -4.40 -4.07
N GLU A 80 -6.15 -5.29 -5.04
CA GLU A 80 -6.87 -6.56 -4.83
C GLU A 80 -6.22 -7.43 -3.74
N ALA A 81 -4.89 -7.49 -3.71
CA ALA A 81 -4.15 -8.25 -2.71
C ALA A 81 -4.29 -7.64 -1.30
N ALA A 82 -4.26 -6.31 -1.17
CA ALA A 82 -4.45 -5.62 0.09
C ALA A 82 -5.84 -5.91 0.68
N VAL A 83 -6.89 -5.91 -0.16
CA VAL A 83 -8.25 -6.30 0.24
C VAL A 83 -8.31 -7.74 0.70
N ARG A 84 -7.67 -8.66 -0.03
CA ARG A 84 -7.70 -10.10 0.28
C ARG A 84 -6.97 -10.45 1.58
N VAL A 85 -5.83 -9.82 1.83
CA VAL A 85 -5.01 -10.08 3.02
C VAL A 85 -5.65 -9.49 4.28
N ASP A 86 -6.36 -8.36 4.15
CA ASP A 86 -7.08 -7.68 5.23
C ASP A 86 -6.23 -7.46 6.50
N SER A 87 -4.93 -7.21 6.30
CA SER A 87 -3.97 -6.94 7.38
C SER A 87 -3.78 -5.44 7.53
N TYR A 88 -3.92 -4.93 8.76
CA TYR A 88 -3.72 -3.52 9.12
C TYR A 88 -2.46 -2.91 8.46
N ARG A 89 -1.31 -3.62 8.49
CA ARG A 89 -0.05 -3.11 7.94
C ARG A 89 -0.08 -3.03 6.43
N ALA A 90 -0.58 -4.07 5.77
CA ALA A 90 -0.69 -4.14 4.33
C ALA A 90 -1.64 -3.05 3.81
N ILE A 91 -2.81 -2.92 4.44
CA ILE A 91 -3.81 -1.89 4.14
C ILE A 91 -3.20 -0.50 4.30
N SER A 92 -2.58 -0.22 5.45
CA SER A 92 -1.97 1.09 5.73
C SER A 92 -0.88 1.43 4.72
N ASN A 93 0.04 0.50 4.42
CA ASN A 93 1.14 0.76 3.48
C ASN A 93 0.64 0.93 2.04
N VAL A 94 -0.29 0.10 1.57
CA VAL A 94 -0.83 0.18 0.21
C VAL A 94 -1.66 1.45 0.01
N THR A 95 -2.56 1.77 0.94
CA THR A 95 -3.37 2.99 0.81
C THR A 95 -2.52 4.26 0.86
N ARG A 96 -1.47 4.29 1.68
CA ARG A 96 -0.46 5.35 1.65
C ARG A 96 0.22 5.41 0.28
N PHE A 97 0.76 4.31 -0.21
CA PHE A 97 1.44 4.29 -1.52
C PHE A 97 0.55 4.77 -2.68
N LEU A 98 -0.67 4.26 -2.76
CA LEU A 98 -1.63 4.64 -3.80
C LEU A 98 -1.99 6.13 -3.73
N SER A 99 -2.08 6.70 -2.53
CA SER A 99 -2.37 8.13 -2.39
C SER A 99 -1.27 8.98 -3.00
N TYR A 100 0.01 8.67 -2.75
CA TYR A 100 1.16 9.38 -3.34
C TYR A 100 1.21 9.32 -4.88
N ILE A 101 0.86 8.18 -5.50
CA ILE A 101 0.73 8.12 -6.98
C ILE A 101 -0.40 9.03 -7.42
N SER A 102 -1.59 8.88 -6.81
CA SER A 102 -2.79 9.59 -7.23
C SER A 102 -2.67 11.11 -7.08
N SER A 103 -1.90 11.60 -6.10
CA SER A 103 -1.59 13.02 -5.87
C SER A 103 -0.37 13.52 -6.66
N LYS A 104 0.21 12.72 -7.56
CA LYS A 104 1.39 13.07 -8.37
C LYS A 104 2.64 13.41 -7.54
N SER A 105 2.73 12.86 -6.34
CA SER A 105 3.82 13.11 -5.39
C SER A 105 4.65 11.87 -5.08
N LEU A 106 4.63 10.85 -5.95
CA LEU A 106 5.33 9.57 -5.75
C LEU A 106 6.77 9.72 -5.26
N GLN A 107 7.52 10.71 -5.79
CA GLN A 107 8.90 11.02 -5.40
C GLN A 107 9.09 11.42 -3.93
N GLU A 108 8.01 11.80 -3.24
CA GLU A 108 8.00 12.23 -1.84
C GLU A 108 7.66 11.09 -0.88
N LEU A 109 7.49 9.85 -1.39
CA LEU A 109 7.36 8.70 -0.50
C LEU A 109 8.61 8.59 0.38
N PRO A 110 8.42 8.39 1.69
CA PRO A 110 9.52 8.07 2.59
C PRO A 110 10.35 6.90 2.03
N PHE A 111 11.67 6.96 2.22
CA PHE A 111 12.62 5.89 1.88
C PHE A 111 12.89 5.63 0.38
N ILE A 112 12.27 6.34 -0.56
CA ILE A 112 12.65 6.28 -2.00
C ILE A 112 14.12 6.67 -2.20
N ASN A 113 14.66 7.55 -1.37
CA ASN A 113 16.03 8.05 -1.47
C ASN A 113 17.11 7.03 -1.03
N THR A 114 16.74 5.79 -0.71
CA THR A 114 17.66 4.75 -0.19
C THR A 114 18.62 4.15 -1.23
N LYS A 115 18.63 4.65 -2.47
CA LYS A 115 19.52 4.19 -3.57
C LYS A 115 19.52 2.67 -3.79
N LEU A 116 18.41 2.00 -3.50
CA LEU A 116 18.27 0.56 -3.64
C LEU A 116 18.17 0.15 -5.14
N PRO A 117 18.75 -1.00 -5.54
CA PRO A 117 18.76 -1.45 -6.95
C PRO A 117 17.37 -1.48 -7.60
N SER A 118 16.38 -2.09 -6.94
CA SER A 118 15.01 -2.21 -7.46
C SER A 118 14.31 -0.85 -7.64
N ILE A 119 14.64 0.14 -6.81
CA ILE A 119 14.07 1.48 -6.87
C ILE A 119 14.72 2.30 -7.99
N ASN A 120 16.05 2.22 -8.12
CA ASN A 120 16.79 2.93 -9.17
C ASN A 120 16.32 2.52 -10.58
N LEU A 121 15.95 1.26 -10.77
CA LEU A 121 15.46 0.74 -12.06
C LEU A 121 14.07 1.28 -12.46
N LEU A 122 13.28 1.78 -11.52
CA LEU A 122 11.93 2.27 -11.79
C LEU A 122 11.88 3.73 -12.25
N ASP A 123 12.97 4.49 -12.06
CA ASP A 123 13.06 5.94 -12.33
C ASP A 123 11.82 6.68 -11.79
N LEU A 124 11.65 6.72 -10.47
CA LEU A 124 10.44 7.26 -9.84
C LEU A 124 10.21 8.77 -10.10
N SER A 125 11.22 9.48 -10.62
CA SER A 125 11.10 10.85 -11.13
C SER A 125 10.44 10.96 -12.50
N ASN A 126 10.19 9.85 -13.18
CA ASN A 126 9.63 9.85 -14.52
C ASN A 126 8.20 10.43 -14.54
N GLU A 127 7.96 11.34 -15.49
CA GLU A 127 6.66 12.00 -15.65
C GLU A 127 5.51 11.04 -15.97
N LYS A 128 5.79 9.80 -16.42
CA LYS A 128 4.76 8.78 -16.68
C LYS A 128 3.85 8.57 -15.45
N TYR A 129 4.41 8.60 -14.24
CA TYR A 129 3.66 8.39 -13.00
C TYR A 129 2.70 9.55 -12.64
N LYS A 130 2.84 10.71 -13.31
CA LYS A 130 1.99 11.89 -13.10
C LYS A 130 0.87 12.02 -14.13
N THR A 131 0.82 11.11 -15.11
CA THR A 131 -0.21 11.08 -16.15
C THR A 131 -1.58 10.70 -15.58
N ASN A 132 -2.64 11.10 -16.28
CA ASN A 132 -4.02 10.81 -15.85
C ASN A 132 -4.34 9.32 -15.76
N GLU A 133 -3.68 8.50 -16.59
CA GLU A 133 -3.87 7.05 -16.59
C GLU A 133 -3.39 6.43 -15.27
N TRP A 134 -2.17 6.79 -14.84
CA TRP A 134 -1.57 6.33 -13.59
C TRP A 134 -2.31 6.86 -12.36
N THR A 135 -2.63 8.16 -12.34
CA THR A 135 -3.32 8.77 -11.20
C THR A 135 -4.74 8.25 -11.03
N LYS A 136 -5.46 8.01 -12.15
CA LYS A 136 -6.79 7.42 -12.13
C LYS A 136 -6.75 5.97 -11.63
N ALA A 137 -5.86 5.14 -12.16
CA ALA A 137 -5.74 3.74 -11.73
C ALA A 137 -5.42 3.63 -10.23
N ALA A 138 -4.51 4.46 -9.73
CA ALA A 138 -4.19 4.50 -8.30
C ALA A 138 -5.36 5.00 -7.44
N LYS A 139 -6.10 6.01 -7.91
CA LYS A 139 -7.28 6.53 -7.21
C LYS A 139 -8.41 5.50 -7.15
N GLU A 140 -8.67 4.77 -8.23
CA GLU A 140 -9.67 3.70 -8.27
C GLU A 140 -9.29 2.57 -7.31
N ALA A 141 -8.05 2.08 -7.39
CA ALA A 141 -7.55 1.06 -6.47
C ALA A 141 -7.58 1.52 -5.00
N LEU A 142 -7.25 2.79 -4.73
CA LEU A 142 -7.31 3.36 -3.38
C LEU A 142 -8.74 3.34 -2.85
N ILE A 143 -9.70 3.80 -3.64
CA ILE A 143 -11.12 3.81 -3.26
C ILE A 143 -11.61 2.38 -3.02
N ASP A 144 -11.23 1.42 -3.87
CA ASP A 144 -11.65 0.03 -3.74
C ASP A 144 -11.10 -0.63 -2.48
N VAL A 145 -9.82 -0.40 -2.15
CA VAL A 145 -9.23 -0.86 -0.89
C VAL A 145 -9.96 -0.23 0.29
N VAL A 146 -10.11 1.09 0.30
CA VAL A 146 -10.73 1.84 1.42
C VAL A 146 -12.18 1.42 1.62
N LYS A 147 -12.89 1.03 0.56
CA LYS A 147 -14.24 0.52 0.64
C LYS A 147 -14.33 -0.90 1.20
N SER A 148 -13.35 -1.75 0.92
CA SER A 148 -13.50 -3.20 1.09
C SER A 148 -12.91 -3.77 2.39
N VAL A 149 -12.07 -3.00 3.08
CA VAL A 149 -11.34 -3.46 4.29
C VAL A 149 -11.90 -2.82 5.56
N GLU A 150 -11.61 -3.40 6.73
CA GLU A 150 -12.04 -2.86 8.04
C GLU A 150 -13.54 -2.49 8.06
N THR A 151 -14.41 -3.31 7.47
CA THR A 151 -15.83 -2.97 7.21
C THR A 151 -16.72 -2.97 8.45
N LYS A 152 -16.25 -3.54 9.57
CA LYS A 152 -17.00 -3.60 10.83
C LYS A 152 -16.76 -2.37 11.69
N GLU A 153 -15.65 -1.69 11.46
CA GLU A 153 -15.20 -0.51 12.17
C GLU A 153 -15.88 0.75 11.62
N LYS A 154 -16.39 1.61 12.50
CA LYS A 154 -16.91 2.94 12.13
C LYS A 154 -15.82 3.83 11.52
N PHE A 155 -14.60 3.69 12.04
CA PHE A 155 -13.40 4.33 11.54
C PHE A 155 -12.38 3.25 11.16
N PRO A 156 -12.02 3.10 9.87
CA PRO A 156 -10.98 2.17 9.46
C PRO A 156 -9.63 2.69 9.95
N MET A 157 -9.15 2.15 11.08
CA MET A 157 -8.01 2.70 11.82
C MET A 157 -6.71 2.62 11.02
N GLY A 158 -6.51 1.53 10.26
CA GLY A 158 -5.36 1.37 9.35
C GLY A 158 -5.25 2.47 8.31
N ILE A 159 -6.39 2.95 7.83
CA ILE A 159 -6.48 4.00 6.81
C ILE A 159 -6.45 5.38 7.46
N THR A 160 -7.15 5.55 8.58
CA THR A 160 -7.25 6.83 9.29
C THR A 160 -5.89 7.29 9.81
N ASN A 161 -5.05 6.34 10.25
CA ASN A 161 -3.68 6.63 10.64
C ASN A 161 -2.86 7.29 9.52
N ASN A 162 -3.14 7.00 8.25
CA ASN A 162 -2.45 7.64 7.13
C ASN A 162 -2.76 9.13 6.98
N LEU A 163 -3.82 9.65 7.61
CA LEU A 163 -4.05 11.09 7.72
C LEU A 163 -3.05 11.76 8.66
N GLY A 164 -2.65 11.07 9.74
CA GLY A 164 -1.75 11.62 10.76
C GLY A 164 -0.25 11.52 10.45
N PHE A 165 0.15 10.66 9.50
CA PHE A 165 1.57 10.37 9.21
C PHE A 165 2.21 11.24 8.12
N ALA A 166 1.47 12.13 7.44
CA ALA A 166 1.94 12.59 6.13
C ALA A 166 2.88 13.81 6.15
N ILE A 167 3.94 13.66 5.36
CA ILE A 167 4.90 14.68 4.93
C ILE A 167 4.35 15.45 3.70
N ASN A 168 3.17 15.06 3.16
CA ASN A 168 2.57 15.61 1.94
C ASN A 168 1.04 15.80 2.07
N GLU A 169 0.57 17.04 2.00
CA GLU A 169 -0.85 17.42 2.15
C GLU A 169 -1.74 16.89 1.01
N ASN A 170 -1.24 16.87 -0.23
CA ASN A 170 -2.01 16.39 -1.39
C ASN A 170 -2.34 14.89 -1.29
N ALA A 171 -1.39 14.10 -0.80
CA ALA A 171 -1.58 12.67 -0.55
C ALA A 171 -2.60 12.44 0.58
N GLN A 172 -2.63 13.29 1.61
CA GLN A 172 -3.65 13.24 2.67
C GLN A 172 -5.03 13.55 2.12
N GLU A 173 -5.16 14.57 1.27
CA GLU A 173 -6.44 14.92 0.65
C GLU A 173 -7.03 13.73 -0.13
N HIS A 174 -6.18 12.97 -0.81
CA HIS A 174 -6.61 11.79 -1.56
C HIS A 174 -7.04 10.62 -0.66
N VAL A 175 -6.35 10.38 0.47
CA VAL A 175 -6.80 9.42 1.50
C VAL A 175 -8.14 9.87 2.09
N PHE A 176 -8.27 11.16 2.43
CA PHE A 176 -9.49 11.74 2.98
C PHE A 176 -10.64 11.62 1.98
N ALA A 177 -10.44 11.94 0.71
CA ALA A 177 -11.44 11.79 -0.35
C ALA A 177 -11.90 10.33 -0.51
N ALA A 178 -10.99 9.35 -0.37
CA ALA A 178 -11.36 7.95 -0.41
C ALA A 178 -12.17 7.50 0.83
N LEU A 179 -11.82 8.00 2.03
CA LEU A 179 -12.60 7.78 3.26
C LEU A 179 -14.01 8.38 3.15
N ILE A 180 -14.13 9.59 2.58
CA ILE A 180 -15.41 10.21 2.24
C ILE A 180 -16.17 9.31 1.26
N ALA A 181 -15.55 8.87 0.17
CA ALA A 181 -16.20 7.97 -0.78
C ALA A 181 -16.73 6.67 -0.16
N ARG A 182 -16.13 6.18 0.94
CA ARG A 182 -16.63 5.05 1.72
C ARG A 182 -17.91 5.40 2.49
N TRP A 183 -17.95 6.50 3.26
CA TRP A 183 -19.14 6.89 4.03
C TRP A 183 -20.36 7.20 3.16
N PHE A 184 -20.13 7.74 1.95
CA PHE A 184 -21.23 8.07 1.03
C PHE A 184 -21.68 6.90 0.14
N ASN A 185 -20.92 5.79 0.05
CA ASN A 185 -21.29 4.64 -0.80
C ASN A 185 -21.85 3.41 -0.06
N PHE A 186 -21.66 3.27 1.25
CA PHE A 186 -21.96 1.98 1.93
C PHE A 186 -23.36 1.83 2.53
N SER A 187 -24.13 2.89 2.74
CA SER A 187 -25.49 2.69 3.23
C SER A 187 -26.43 3.81 2.78
N SER A 188 -27.70 3.48 2.60
CA SER A 188 -28.79 4.47 2.49
C SER A 188 -28.83 5.42 3.70
N ASN A 189 -28.14 5.04 4.78
CA ASN A 189 -27.98 5.80 6.01
C ASN A 189 -26.60 6.48 6.10
N GLY A 190 -25.70 6.41 5.12
CA GLY A 190 -24.29 6.82 5.32
C GLY A 190 -24.15 8.31 5.62
N LEU A 191 -24.99 9.13 4.98
CA LEU A 191 -25.19 10.54 5.32
C LEU A 191 -25.72 10.73 6.74
N ARG A 192 -26.63 9.86 7.18
CA ARG A 192 -27.20 9.87 8.54
C ARG A 192 -26.16 9.40 9.57
N ASP A 193 -25.40 8.35 9.30
CA ASP A 193 -24.36 7.82 10.17
C ASP A 193 -23.22 8.85 10.34
N PHE A 194 -22.86 9.55 9.26
CA PHE A 194 -21.94 10.69 9.31
C PHE A 194 -22.52 11.87 10.10
N SER A 195 -23.81 12.19 9.88
CA SER A 195 -24.50 13.23 10.65
C SER A 195 -24.59 12.88 12.14
N ASP A 196 -24.91 11.63 12.47
CA ASP A 196 -25.00 11.10 13.84
C ASP A 196 -23.62 11.13 14.53
N LEU A 197 -22.55 10.86 13.79
CA LEU A 197 -21.17 10.98 14.25
C LEU A 197 -20.78 12.44 14.54
N VAL A 198 -21.04 13.38 13.62
CA VAL A 198 -20.72 14.80 13.82
C VAL A 198 -21.55 15.40 14.96
N ASN A 199 -22.80 14.96 15.08
CA ASN A 199 -23.73 15.43 16.10
C ASN A 199 -23.69 14.62 17.40
N SER A 200 -22.79 13.65 17.55
CA SER A 200 -22.60 12.93 18.81
C SER A 200 -21.84 13.79 19.82
N ILE A 201 -22.49 14.86 20.29
CA ILE A 201 -22.00 15.69 21.38
C ILE A 201 -22.30 14.96 22.70
N GLY A 202 -21.29 14.71 23.53
CA GLY A 202 -21.48 14.26 24.91
C GLY A 202 -21.63 12.76 25.15
N LYS A 203 -21.34 11.90 24.17
CA LYS A 203 -20.95 10.51 24.49
C LYS A 203 -19.48 10.57 24.91
N ALA A 204 -19.17 10.02 26.09
CA ALA A 204 -17.80 9.84 26.56
C ALA A 204 -16.94 9.30 25.41
N GLU A 205 -15.66 9.69 25.38
CA GLU A 205 -14.65 9.19 24.43
C GLU A 205 -15.00 7.78 23.96
N ILE A 206 -14.90 7.54 22.66
CA ILE A 206 -14.91 6.18 22.13
C ILE A 206 -13.91 5.42 23.00
N ASP A 207 -14.40 4.49 23.83
CA ASP A 207 -13.56 3.61 24.65
C ASP A 207 -12.74 2.78 23.65
N TYR A 208 -11.59 3.30 23.26
CA TYR A 208 -10.55 2.51 22.62
C TYR A 208 -10.14 1.52 23.70
N GLN A 209 -10.65 0.29 23.60
CA GLN A 209 -10.17 -0.80 24.43
C GLN A 209 -8.67 -0.90 24.20
N ASN A 210 -7.90 -0.40 25.17
CA ASN A 210 -6.47 -0.63 25.26
C ASN A 210 -6.28 -2.15 25.38
N PHE A 211 -5.93 -2.79 24.27
CA PHE A 211 -5.36 -4.14 24.25
C PHE A 211 -3.86 -4.05 24.03
#